data_AF-A0A7V6X2C2-F1
#
_entry.id   AF-A0A7V6X2C2-F1
#
_cell.length_a   1.000
_cell.length_b   1.000
_cell.length_c   1.000
_cell.angle_alpha   90.00
_cell.angle_beta   90.00
_cell.angle_gamma   90.00
#
_symmetry.space_group_name_H-M   'P 1'
#
loop_
_entity.id
_entity.type
_entity.pdbx_description
1 polymer ?
#
loop_
_entity_poly.entity_id
_entity_poly.type
_entity_poly.pdbx_seq_one_letter_code
_entity_poly.pdbx_strand_id
1 'polypeptide(L)'
;MGKVRSFLQREEGSVLVIAALAMTALMGFAALVTDVGLLYAKRARLMDTADAAALAGAQELPVSLEAAEYMAGHYIERNGEDPSDFNVFAGTDPDYPGKVVRVTANSEVD
;
A
#
# COMPACT_ATOMS: atom_id res chain seq x y z
N MET A 1 10.01 -18.79 -58.90
CA MET A 1 9.10 -18.84 -57.74
C MET A 1 9.66 -19.58 -56.50
N GLY A 2 10.98 -19.86 -56.39
CA GLY A 2 11.53 -20.65 -55.27
C GLY A 2 12.00 -19.86 -54.02
N LYS A 3 12.23 -18.54 -54.12
CA LYS A 3 12.86 -17.77 -53.03
C LYS A 3 11.96 -17.53 -51.82
N VAL A 4 10.64 -17.41 -52.02
CA VAL A 4 9.67 -17.18 -50.93
C VAL A 4 9.56 -18.38 -49.99
N ARG A 5 9.65 -19.62 -50.53
CA ARG A 5 9.61 -20.84 -49.71
C ARG A 5 10.84 -20.99 -48.81
N SER A 6 12.02 -20.54 -49.25
CA SER A 6 13.25 -20.59 -48.43
C SER A 6 13.26 -19.61 -47.26
N PHE A 7 12.48 -18.52 -47.32
CA PHE A 7 12.35 -17.56 -46.22
C PHE A 7 11.45 -18.10 -45.09
N LEU A 8 10.43 -18.87 -45.46
CA LEU A 8 9.49 -19.51 -44.53
C LEU A 8 10.03 -20.81 -43.90
N GLN A 9 11.10 -21.39 -44.45
CA GLN A 9 11.73 -22.62 -43.97
C GLN A 9 12.97 -22.38 -43.07
N ARG A 10 13.22 -21.14 -42.65
CA ARG A 10 14.31 -20.81 -41.73
C ARG A 10 13.81 -20.85 -40.29
N GLU A 11 14.38 -21.73 -39.47
CA GLU A 11 14.08 -21.84 -38.03
C GLU A 11 14.34 -20.53 -37.26
N GLU A 12 15.14 -19.61 -37.83
CA GLU A 12 15.35 -18.24 -37.35
C GLU A 12 14.05 -17.43 -37.19
N GLY A 13 13.02 -17.69 -38.01
CA GLY A 13 11.72 -17.01 -37.90
C GLY A 13 10.90 -17.45 -36.68
N SER A 14 11.07 -18.69 -36.22
CA SER A 14 10.38 -19.23 -35.04
C SER A 14 10.85 -18.55 -33.76
N VAL A 15 12.16 -18.29 -33.66
CA VAL A 15 12.76 -17.58 -32.52
C VAL A 15 12.17 -16.18 -32.38
N LEU A 16 11.93 -15.47 -33.49
CA LEU A 16 11.31 -14.15 -33.46
C LEU A 16 9.88 -14.18 -32.90
N VAL A 17 9.08 -15.19 -33.26
CA VAL A 17 7.72 -15.35 -32.75
C VAL A 17 7.72 -15.65 -31.26
N ILE A 18 8.56 -16.60 -30.82
CA ILE A 18 8.69 -16.95 -29.40
C ILE A 18 9.17 -15.74 -28.60
N ALA A 19 10.15 -15.00 -29.09
CA ALA A 19 10.65 -13.79 -28.45
C ALA A 19 9.58 -12.70 -28.36
N ALA A 20 8.80 -12.47 -29.42
CA ALA A 20 7.71 -11.49 -29.40
C ALA A 20 6.63 -11.86 -28.36
N LEU A 21 6.24 -13.13 -28.29
CA LEU A 21 5.29 -13.62 -27.28
C LEU A 21 5.86 -13.51 -25.87
N ALA A 22 7.13 -13.87 -25.67
CA ALA A 22 7.80 -13.75 -24.37
C ALA A 22 7.89 -12.28 -23.90
N MET A 23 8.27 -11.35 -24.78
CA MET A 23 8.29 -9.92 -24.46
C MET A 23 6.90 -9.40 -24.09
N THR A 24 5.88 -9.83 -24.83
CA THR A 24 4.48 -9.45 -24.54
C THR A 24 4.05 -9.98 -23.17
N ALA A 25 4.36 -11.23 -22.85
CA ALA A 25 4.07 -11.83 -21.55
C ALA A 25 4.80 -11.11 -20.40
N LEU A 26 6.08 -10.77 -20.59
CA LEU A 26 6.86 -10.01 -19.61
C LEU A 26 6.27 -8.62 -19.34
N MET A 27 5.82 -7.92 -20.38
CA MET A 27 5.13 -6.64 -20.22
C MET A 27 3.81 -6.80 -19.46
N GLY A 28 3.04 -7.86 -19.75
CA GLY A 28 1.82 -8.19 -19.02
C GLY A 28 2.06 -8.43 -17.53
N PHE A 29 3.10 -9.19 -17.19
CA PHE A 29 3.48 -9.38 -15.78
C PHE A 29 3.99 -8.09 -15.12
N ALA A 30 4.77 -7.28 -15.84
CA ALA A 30 5.26 -6.00 -15.32
C ALA A 30 4.11 -5.03 -14.99
N ALA A 31 3.08 -4.98 -15.84
CA ALA A 31 1.88 -4.18 -15.58
C ALA A 31 1.18 -4.66 -14.29
N LEU A 32 0.92 -5.97 -14.19
CA LEU A 32 0.26 -6.55 -13.01
C LEU A 32 1.04 -6.32 -11.70
N VAL A 33 2.37 -6.48 -11.73
CA VAL A 33 3.22 -6.21 -10.57
C VAL A 33 3.18 -4.74 -10.18
N THR A 34 3.11 -3.82 -11.15
CA THR A 34 3.04 -2.39 -10.88
C THR A 34 1.72 -2.02 -10.20
N ASP A 35 0.60 -2.55 -10.68
CA ASP A 35 -0.73 -2.30 -10.09
C ASP A 35 -0.80 -2.80 -8.63
N VAL A 36 -0.36 -4.04 -8.39
CA VAL A 36 -0.34 -4.63 -7.04
C VAL A 36 0.67 -3.92 -6.14
N GLY A 37 1.83 -3.54 -6.70
CA GLY A 37 2.87 -2.82 -5.98
C GLY A 37 2.40 -1.47 -5.47
N LEU A 38 1.66 -0.71 -6.29
CA LEU A 38 1.08 0.57 -5.89
C LEU A 38 0.05 0.40 -4.78
N LEU A 39 -0.85 -0.58 -4.90
CA LEU A 39 -1.85 -0.88 -3.87
C LEU A 39 -1.18 -1.23 -2.53
N TYR A 40 -0.15 -2.07 -2.57
CA TYR A 40 0.58 -2.46 -1.37
C TYR A 40 1.35 -1.28 -0.76
N ALA A 41 1.98 -0.45 -1.59
CA ALA A 41 2.69 0.75 -1.12
C ALA A 41 1.74 1.75 -0.44
N LYS A 42 0.55 1.98 -0.99
CA LYS A 42 -0.48 2.83 -0.36
C LYS A 42 -0.90 2.26 0.99
N ARG A 43 -1.16 0.96 1.07
CA ARG A 43 -1.53 0.28 2.31
C ARG A 43 -0.42 0.39 3.37
N ALA A 44 0.83 0.18 2.98
CA ALA A 44 1.98 0.29 3.88
C ALA A 44 2.09 1.72 4.46
N ARG A 45 1.93 2.75 3.62
CA ARG A 45 1.98 4.15 4.08
C ARG A 45 0.90 4.49 5.11
N LEU A 46 -0.34 4.00 4.92
CA LEU A 46 -1.41 4.19 5.90
C LEU A 46 -1.12 3.47 7.22
N MET A 47 -0.55 2.26 7.16
CA MET A 47 -0.14 1.51 8.37
C MET A 47 0.98 2.21 9.13
N ASP A 48 2.03 2.65 8.42
CA ASP A 48 3.14 3.39 9.02
C ASP A 48 2.65 4.68 9.71
N THR A 49 1.68 5.35 9.09
CA THR A 49 1.05 6.56 9.65
C THR A 49 0.22 6.23 10.89
N ALA A 50 -0.59 5.17 10.85
CA ALA A 50 -1.39 4.72 11.99
C ALA A 50 -0.51 4.36 13.19
N ASP A 51 0.60 3.65 12.97
CA ASP A 51 1.55 3.26 14.01
C ASP A 51 2.25 4.49 14.60
N ALA A 52 2.68 5.43 13.77
CA ALA A 52 3.28 6.70 14.23
C ALA A 52 2.28 7.52 15.07
N ALA A 53 1.03 7.61 14.63
CA ALA A 53 -0.04 8.31 15.33
C ALA A 53 -0.39 7.62 16.66
N ALA A 54 -0.47 6.28 16.68
CA ALA A 54 -0.70 5.52 17.90
C ALA A 54 0.43 5.72 18.91
N LEU A 55 1.69 5.72 18.46
CA LEU A 55 2.84 5.97 19.33
C LEU A 55 2.84 7.40 19.88
N ALA A 56 2.49 8.39 19.06
CA ALA A 56 2.39 9.78 19.49
C ALA A 56 1.25 9.97 20.52
N GLY A 57 0.06 9.44 20.24
CA GLY A 57 -1.05 9.49 21.18
C GLY A 57 -0.75 8.72 22.47
N ALA A 58 -0.01 7.61 22.38
CA ALA A 58 0.35 6.81 23.55
C ALA A 58 1.25 7.57 24.53
N GLN A 59 2.11 8.47 24.04
CA GLN A 59 2.96 9.31 24.89
C GLN A 59 2.16 10.32 25.72
N GLU A 60 0.99 10.75 25.24
CA GLU A 60 0.13 11.71 25.91
C GLU A 60 -0.98 11.09 26.77
N LEU A 61 -1.18 9.76 26.71
CA LEU A 61 -2.11 9.03 27.58
C LEU A 61 -1.98 9.36 29.09
N PRO A 62 -0.76 9.56 29.65
CA PRO A 62 -0.59 9.96 31.05
C PRO A 62 -1.14 11.36 31.34
N VAL A 63 -1.12 12.26 30.36
CA VAL A 63 -1.56 13.66 30.50
C VAL A 63 -3.10 13.72 30.47
N SER A 64 -3.72 13.37 29.34
CA SER A 64 -5.18 13.32 29.20
C SER A 64 -5.58 12.50 27.97
N LEU A 65 -6.84 12.05 27.92
CA LEU A 65 -7.36 11.36 26.72
C LEU A 65 -7.45 12.32 25.53
N GLU A 66 -7.84 13.57 25.78
CA GLU A 66 -7.92 14.61 24.75
C GLU A 66 -6.55 14.94 24.15
N ALA A 67 -5.48 15.01 24.97
CA ALA A 67 -4.12 15.21 24.48
C ALA A 67 -3.64 14.02 23.62
N ALA A 68 -4.01 12.80 24.00
CA ALA A 68 -3.70 11.60 23.22
C ALA A 68 -4.39 11.61 21.85
N GLU A 69 -5.67 11.96 21.78
CA GLU A 69 -6.40 12.07 20.51
C GLU A 69 -5.86 13.19 19.64
N TYR A 70 -5.60 14.36 20.22
CA TYR A 70 -5.03 15.50 19.52
C TYR A 70 -3.66 15.17 18.92
N MET A 71 -2.74 14.59 19.70
CA MET A 71 -1.40 14.28 19.22
C MET A 71 -1.38 13.14 18.20
N ALA A 72 -2.25 12.14 18.33
CA ALA A 72 -2.43 11.12 17.30
C ALA A 72 -2.92 11.74 15.99
N GLY A 73 -3.93 12.61 16.03
CA GLY A 73 -4.43 13.36 14.86
C GLY A 73 -3.34 14.23 14.22
N HIS A 74 -2.57 14.94 15.04
CA HIS A 74 -1.48 15.79 14.57
C HIS A 74 -0.39 15.01 13.83
N TYR A 75 -0.08 13.79 14.29
CA TYR A 75 0.90 12.94 13.60
C TYR A 75 0.39 12.36 12.29
N ILE A 76 -0.91 12.16 12.13
CA ILE A 76 -1.51 11.78 10.83
C ILE A 76 -1.26 12.89 9.81
N GLU A 77 -1.59 14.14 10.17
CA GLU A 77 -1.33 15.31 9.31
C GLU A 77 0.17 15.47 9.00
N ARG A 78 1.04 15.21 9.99
CA ARG A 78 2.49 15.33 9.82
C ARG A 78 3.09 14.28 8.88
N ASN A 79 2.41 13.15 8.70
CA ASN A 79 2.76 12.14 7.70
C ASN A 79 2.13 12.42 6.32
N GLY A 80 1.36 13.51 6.21
CA GLY A 80 0.75 13.95 4.96
C GLY A 80 -0.39 13.06 4.50
N GLU A 81 -1.15 12.50 5.45
CA GLU A 81 -2.42 11.82 5.20
C GLU A 81 -3.59 12.65 5.72
N ASP A 82 -4.79 12.40 5.20
CA ASP A 82 -6.01 13.08 5.64
C ASP A 82 -6.51 12.46 6.96
N PRO A 83 -6.76 13.24 8.03
CA PRO A 83 -7.32 12.71 9.27
C PRO A 83 -8.65 11.97 9.11
N SER A 84 -9.43 12.27 8.08
CA SER A 84 -10.69 11.58 7.78
C SER A 84 -10.51 10.12 7.34
N ASP A 85 -9.31 9.77 6.85
CA ASP A 85 -8.93 8.39 6.54
C ASP A 85 -8.58 7.59 7.81
N PHE A 86 -8.73 8.16 9.01
CA PHE A 86 -8.38 7.51 10.27
C PHE A 86 -9.43 7.71 11.34
N ASN A 87 -9.68 6.66 12.11
CA ASN A 87 -10.44 6.71 13.35
C ASN A 87 -9.46 6.66 14.53
N VAL A 88 -9.43 7.73 15.32
CA VAL A 88 -8.61 7.84 16.53
C VAL A 88 -9.54 7.76 17.74
N PHE A 89 -9.19 6.89 18.69
CA PHE A 89 -9.91 6.72 19.95
C PHE A 89 -8.92 6.68 21.10
N ALA A 90 -9.10 7.52 22.12
CA ALA A 90 -8.43 7.35 23.41
C ALA A 90 -9.46 7.11 24.51
N GLY A 91 -9.27 6.05 25.28
CA GLY A 91 -10.23 5.70 26.32
C GLY A 91 -9.77 4.56 27.19
N THR A 92 -10.73 3.89 27.81
CA THR A 92 -10.51 2.66 28.58
C THR A 92 -11.04 1.48 27.81
N ASP A 93 -10.32 0.37 27.85
CA ASP A 93 -10.71 -0.86 27.18
C ASP A 93 -11.21 -1.89 28.22
N PRO A 94 -12.37 -2.54 28.03
CA PRO A 94 -12.80 -3.62 28.92
C PRO A 94 -11.80 -4.77 29.01
N ASP A 95 -11.03 -5.02 27.95
CA ASP A 95 -10.10 -6.15 27.84
C ASP A 95 -8.71 -5.83 28.41
N TYR A 96 -8.40 -4.55 28.68
CA TYR A 96 -7.08 -4.12 29.15
C TYR A 96 -7.19 -3.15 30.34
N PRO A 97 -6.62 -3.48 31.51
CA PRO A 97 -6.62 -2.57 32.65
C PRO A 97 -5.69 -1.38 32.37
N GLY A 98 -6.26 -0.26 31.93
CA GLY A 98 -5.52 0.98 31.67
C GLY A 98 -6.22 1.90 30.67
N LYS A 99 -5.58 3.04 30.39
CA LYS A 99 -5.95 3.87 29.25
C LYS A 99 -5.29 3.31 27.99
N VAL A 100 -6.02 3.30 26.89
CA VAL A 100 -5.56 2.85 25.58
C VAL A 100 -5.75 3.95 24.55
N VAL A 101 -4.91 3.94 23.53
CA VAL A 101 -5.14 4.68 22.29
C VAL A 101 -5.25 3.66 21.15
N ARG A 102 -6.26 3.81 20.30
CA ARG A 102 -6.49 2.98 19.12
C ARG A 102 -6.55 3.92 17.92
N VAL A 103 -5.71 3.66 16.93
CA VAL A 103 -5.72 4.35 15.64
C VAL A 103 -6.02 3.31 14.57
N THR A 104 -7.08 3.54 13.80
CA THR A 104 -7.53 2.62 12.76
C THR A 104 -7.59 3.39 11.44
N ALA A 105 -6.78 2.98 10.46
CA ALA A 105 -6.90 3.50 9.11
C ALA A 105 -8.22 3.01 8.49
N ASN A 106 -9.07 3.94 8.12
CA ASN A 106 -10.34 3.74 7.45
C ASN A 106 -10.09 3.69 5.95
N SER A 107 -9.61 2.55 5.45
CA SER A 107 -9.50 2.36 4.02
C SER A 107 -10.89 2.05 3.44
N GLU A 108 -11.68 3.08 3.20
CA GLU A 108 -12.74 2.97 2.20
C GLU A 108 -12.02 2.97 0.85
N VAL A 109 -11.81 1.76 0.33
CA VAL A 109 -11.16 1.55 -0.96
C VAL A 109 -12.20 1.87 -2.03
N ASP A 110 -12.35 3.14 -2.37
CA ASP A 110 -12.92 3.55 -3.66
C ASP A 110 -11.94 3.23 -4.80
#